data_AF-A0A7S1XAF9-F1
#
_entry.id   AF-A0A7S1XAF9-F1
#
_cell.length_a   1.000
_cell.length_b   1.000
_cell.length_c   1.000
_cell.angle_alpha   90.00
_cell.angle_beta   90.00
_cell.angle_gamma   90.00
#
_symmetry.space_group_name_H-M   'P 1'
#
loop_
_entity.id
_entity.type
_entity.pdbx_description
1 polymer ?
#
loop_
_entity_poly.entity_id
_entity_poly.type
_entity_poly.pdbx_seq_one_letter_code
_entity_poly.pdbx_strand_id
1 'polypeptide(L)'
;MAAGAGAPASCGIKICDEFTTVYMLLKGVLDPELEIKRLQKKAGELASKAAALAKKMAMPKYSEKTPAHVQEADRAAVDKTAAEQAATEEAMEGFRAMLK
;
A
#
# COMPACT_ATOMS: atom_id res chain seq x y z
N MET A 1 33.02 -18.33 11.80
CA MET A 1 31.75 -17.99 11.13
C MET A 1 31.56 -16.49 11.26
N ALA A 2 31.68 -15.74 10.16
CA ALA A 2 31.41 -14.31 10.18
C ALA A 2 29.89 -14.12 10.30
N ALA A 3 29.45 -13.47 11.39
CA ALA A 3 28.08 -12.99 11.51
C ALA A 3 27.82 -12.05 10.32
N GLY A 4 26.90 -12.45 9.44
CA GLY A 4 26.53 -11.65 8.29
C GLY A 4 26.12 -10.26 8.78
N ALA A 5 26.85 -9.24 8.37
CA ALA A 5 26.47 -7.86 8.62
C ALA A 5 25.03 -7.69 8.11
N GLY A 6 24.11 -7.30 8.99
CA GLY A 6 22.71 -7.10 8.64
C GLY A 6 22.58 -6.22 7.40
N ALA A 7 21.52 -6.43 6.63
CA ALA A 7 21.27 -5.72 5.39
C ALA A 7 21.43 -4.21 5.58
N PRO A 8 22.13 -3.49 4.68
CA PRO A 8 22.12 -2.03 4.70
C PRO A 8 20.67 -1.53 4.54
N ALA A 9 20.33 -0.39 5.16
CA ALA A 9 18.97 0.16 5.13
C ALA A 9 18.42 0.41 3.71
N SER A 10 19.31 0.52 2.73
CA SER A 10 19.00 0.68 1.30
C SER A 10 18.84 -0.64 0.52
N CYS A 11 18.71 -1.77 1.22
CA CYS A 11 18.58 -3.10 0.62
C CYS A 11 17.12 -3.59 0.70
N GLY A 12 16.51 -3.89 -0.45
CA GLY A 12 15.28 -4.69 -0.50
C GLY A 12 15.60 -6.13 -0.11
N ILE A 13 14.92 -6.66 0.90
CA ILE A 13 15.10 -8.04 1.37
C ILE A 13 13.98 -8.89 0.79
N LYS A 14 14.34 -9.93 0.02
CA LYS A 14 13.41 -10.98 -0.39
C LYS A 14 13.94 -12.34 0.06
N ILE A 15 13.15 -13.02 0.88
CA ILE A 15 13.42 -14.40 1.29
C ILE A 15 13.01 -15.30 0.12
N CYS A 16 13.97 -16.07 -0.38
CA CYS A 16 13.76 -16.99 -1.51
C CYS A 16 13.32 -18.38 -0.99
N ASP A 17 13.96 -18.84 0.09
CA ASP A 17 13.62 -20.07 0.84
C ASP A 17 14.21 -20.02 2.26
N GLU A 18 14.05 -21.10 3.04
CA GLU A 18 14.54 -21.24 4.43
C GLU A 18 16.03 -20.95 4.60
N PHE A 19 16.84 -21.19 3.57
CA PHE A 19 18.30 -21.07 3.64
C PHE A 19 18.83 -19.87 2.84
N THR A 20 18.00 -19.25 2.00
CA THR A 20 18.43 -18.26 1.01
C THR A 20 17.65 -16.96 1.13
N THR A 21 18.37 -15.90 1.51
CA THR A 21 17.86 -14.52 1.52
C THR A 21 18.63 -13.67 0.52
N VAL A 22 17.90 -13.00 -0.38
CA VAL A 22 18.48 -12.06 -1.34
C VAL A 22 18.41 -10.65 -0.76
N TYR A 23 19.57 -9.99 -0.75
CA TYR A 23 19.74 -8.60 -0.38
C TYR A 23 20.04 -7.79 -1.64
N MET A 24 19.06 -7.02 -2.14
CA MET A 24 19.23 -6.18 -3.33
C MET A 24 19.41 -4.72 -2.95
N LEU A 25 20.60 -4.17 -3.19
CA LEU A 25 20.88 -2.75 -2.98
C LEU A 25 20.12 -1.92 -4.02
N LEU A 26 19.17 -1.10 -3.57
CA LEU A 26 18.34 -0.26 -4.45
C LEU A 26 18.90 1.16 -4.64
N LYS A 27 19.92 1.54 -3.86
CA LYS A 27 20.56 2.87 -3.91
C LYS A 27 21.15 3.12 -5.31
N GLY A 28 20.65 4.15 -6.00
CA GLY A 28 21.10 4.55 -7.34
C GLY A 28 20.36 3.90 -8.51
N VAL A 29 19.56 2.85 -8.26
CA VAL A 29 18.66 2.23 -9.26
C VAL A 29 17.24 2.80 -9.13
N LEU A 30 16.87 3.21 -7.91
CA LEU A 30 15.57 3.74 -7.57
C LEU A 30 15.75 5.05 -6.79
N ASP A 31 14.95 6.06 -7.13
CA ASP A 31 14.85 7.33 -6.39
C ASP A 31 13.70 7.20 -5.37
N PRO A 32 14.01 7.05 -4.06
CA PRO A 32 12.98 6.85 -3.06
C PRO A 32 12.07 8.07 -2.90
N GLU A 33 12.58 9.30 -3.14
CA GLU A 33 11.75 10.51 -3.08
C GLU A 33 10.74 10.57 -4.22
N LEU A 34 11.16 10.16 -5.43
CA LEU A 34 10.26 10.04 -6.58
C LEU A 34 9.19 8.98 -6.34
N GLU A 35 9.54 7.82 -5.78
CA GLU A 35 8.56 6.78 -5.48
C GLU A 35 7.61 7.17 -4.36
N ILE A 36 8.08 7.84 -3.30
CA ILE A 36 7.21 8.40 -2.28
C ILE A 36 6.20 9.38 -2.90
N LYS A 37 6.63 10.28 -3.79
CA LYS A 37 5.72 11.22 -4.48
C LYS A 37 4.68 10.49 -5.33
N ARG A 38 5.07 9.43 -6.04
CA ARG A 38 4.15 8.60 -6.84
C ARG A 38 3.11 7.90 -5.95
N LEU A 39 3.55 7.29 -4.86
CA LEU A 39 2.68 6.61 -3.92
C LEU A 39 1.76 7.59 -3.17
N GLN A 40 2.24 8.79 -2.82
CA GLN A 40 1.39 9.84 -2.24
C GLN A 40 0.27 10.26 -3.18
N LYS A 41 0.57 10.43 -4.48
CA LYS A 41 -0.47 10.74 -5.48
C LYS A 41 -1.50 9.61 -5.54
N LYS A 42 -1.04 8.35 -5.63
CA LYS A 42 -1.91 7.17 -5.66
C LYS A 42 -2.76 7.08 -4.38
N ALA A 43 -2.18 7.32 -3.21
CA ALA A 43 -2.89 7.32 -1.93
C ALA A 43 -3.99 8.39 -1.88
N GLY A 44 -3.72 9.60 -2.41
CA GLY A 44 -4.74 10.65 -2.52
C GLY A 44 -5.88 10.29 -3.48
N GLU A 45 -5.58 9.64 -4.60
CA GLU A 45 -6.60 9.14 -5.54
C GLU A 45 -7.45 8.04 -4.90
N LEU A 46 -6.84 7.11 -4.15
CA LEU A 46 -7.56 6.07 -3.42
C LEU A 46 -8.43 6.66 -2.30
N ALA A 47 -7.90 7.61 -1.54
CA ALA A 47 -8.63 8.29 -0.47
C ALA A 47 -9.86 9.05 -0.99
N SER A 48 -9.72 9.76 -2.11
CA SER A 48 -10.84 10.47 -2.72
C SER A 48 -11.93 9.51 -3.23
N LYS A 49 -11.54 8.38 -3.82
CA LYS A 49 -12.48 7.32 -4.23
C LYS A 49 -13.19 6.69 -3.04
N ALA A 50 -12.46 6.36 -1.97
CA ALA A 50 -13.03 5.81 -0.74
C ALA A 50 -14.04 6.77 -0.11
N ALA A 51 -13.68 8.07 -0.01
CA ALA A 51 -14.57 9.08 0.54
C ALA A 51 -15.85 9.25 -0.30
N ALA A 52 -15.74 9.22 -1.63
CA ALA A 52 -16.89 9.29 -2.52
C ALA A 52 -17.82 8.07 -2.36
N LEU A 53 -17.25 6.87 -2.21
CA LEU A 53 -17.99 5.63 -1.99
C LEU A 53 -18.68 5.63 -0.61
N ALA A 54 -17.95 5.98 0.44
CA ALA A 54 -18.50 6.10 1.80
C ALA A 54 -19.65 7.11 1.86
N LYS A 55 -19.52 8.25 1.18
CA LYS A 55 -20.58 9.26 1.09
C LYS A 55 -21.83 8.73 0.39
N LYS A 56 -21.69 7.92 -0.66
CA LYS A 56 -22.82 7.26 -1.33
C LYS A 56 -23.50 6.26 -0.40
N MET A 57 -22.73 5.43 0.30
CA MET A 57 -23.25 4.42 1.22
C MET A 57 -23.92 5.03 2.46
N ALA A 58 -23.50 6.22 2.88
CA ALA A 58 -24.10 6.95 4.00
C ALA A 58 -25.41 7.69 3.65
N MET A 59 -25.85 7.68 2.38
CA MET A 59 -27.11 8.35 2.03
C MET A 59 -28.30 7.63 2.68
N PRO A 60 -29.27 8.35 3.27
CA PRO A 60 -30.33 7.76 4.10
C PRO A 60 -31.26 6.78 3.36
N LYS A 61 -31.26 6.77 2.03
CA LYS A 61 -32.05 5.84 1.19
C LYS A 61 -31.20 4.80 0.46
N TYR A 62 -29.89 4.75 0.74
CA TYR A 62 -28.98 3.83 0.06
C TYR A 62 -29.32 2.38 0.38
N SER A 63 -29.50 2.03 1.66
CA SER A 63 -29.86 0.67 2.08
C SER A 63 -31.22 0.19 1.56
N GLU A 64 -32.16 1.12 1.33
CA GLU A 64 -33.51 0.80 0.85
C GLU A 64 -33.62 0.75 -0.68
N LYS A 65 -32.87 1.59 -1.40
CA LYS A 65 -32.98 1.74 -2.87
C LYS A 65 -31.88 1.04 -3.65
N THR A 66 -30.80 0.64 -2.99
CA THR A 66 -29.69 -0.08 -3.62
C THR A 66 -29.94 -1.59 -3.49
N PRO A 67 -29.92 -2.37 -4.58
CA PRO A 67 -30.06 -3.82 -4.51
C PRO A 67 -28.97 -4.48 -3.65
N ALA A 68 -29.28 -5.59 -2.99
CA ALA A 68 -28.36 -6.28 -2.08
C ALA A 68 -27.01 -6.62 -2.72
N HIS A 69 -27.00 -7.08 -3.99
CA HIS A 69 -25.75 -7.38 -4.70
C HIS A 69 -24.86 -6.14 -4.92
N VAL A 70 -25.44 -4.95 -5.04
CA VAL A 70 -24.69 -3.69 -5.17
C VAL A 70 -24.16 -3.25 -3.80
N GLN A 71 -24.94 -3.42 -2.74
CA GLN A 71 -24.49 -3.13 -1.36
C GLN A 71 -23.29 -4.00 -0.96
N GLU A 72 -23.34 -5.29 -1.31
CA GLU A 72 -22.24 -6.22 -1.09
C GLU A 72 -21.00 -5.84 -1.89
N ALA A 73 -21.18 -5.51 -3.18
CA ALA A 73 -20.09 -5.07 -4.05
C ALA A 73 -19.44 -3.77 -3.55
N ASP A 74 -20.23 -2.81 -3.09
CA ASP A 74 -19.74 -1.55 -2.53
C ASP A 74 -18.98 -1.80 -1.22
N ARG A 75 -19.47 -2.69 -0.36
CA ARG A 75 -18.76 -3.06 0.88
C ARG A 75 -17.43 -3.76 0.58
N ALA A 76 -17.41 -4.71 -0.35
CA ALA A 76 -16.17 -5.35 -0.81
C ALA A 76 -15.21 -4.34 -1.44
N ALA A 77 -15.72 -3.33 -2.15
CA ALA A 77 -14.91 -2.26 -2.73
C ALA A 77 -14.31 -1.34 -1.65
N VAL A 78 -15.04 -1.05 -0.56
CA VAL A 78 -14.51 -0.33 0.60
C VAL A 78 -13.37 -1.13 1.23
N ASP A 79 -13.59 -2.40 1.54
CA ASP A 79 -12.59 -3.25 2.19
C ASP A 79 -11.32 -3.38 1.34
N LYS A 80 -11.50 -3.58 0.02
CA LYS A 80 -10.39 -3.63 -0.94
C LYS A 80 -9.62 -2.30 -0.99
N THR A 81 -10.32 -1.17 -1.02
CA THR A 81 -9.68 0.15 -1.09
C THR A 81 -8.90 0.43 0.20
N ALA A 82 -9.44 0.06 1.36
CA ALA A 82 -8.75 0.19 2.63
C ALA A 82 -7.47 -0.67 2.70
N ALA A 83 -7.54 -1.91 2.24
CA ALA A 83 -6.36 -2.78 2.15
C ALA A 83 -5.29 -2.22 1.20
N GLU A 84 -5.70 -1.67 0.04
CA GLU A 84 -4.78 -1.04 -0.90
C GLU A 84 -4.15 0.24 -0.34
N GLN A 85 -4.90 1.02 0.45
CA GLN A 85 -4.36 2.19 1.15
C GLN A 85 -3.30 1.78 2.18
N ALA A 86 -3.58 0.78 3.02
CA ALA A 86 -2.63 0.28 4.01
C ALA A 86 -1.34 -0.23 3.35
N ALA A 87 -1.45 -1.01 2.28
CA ALA A 87 -0.29 -1.49 1.52
C ALA A 87 0.51 -0.34 0.87
N THR A 88 -0.17 0.71 0.41
CA THR A 88 0.49 1.91 -0.16
C THR A 88 1.23 2.70 0.91
N GLU A 89 0.68 2.80 2.12
CA GLU A 89 1.32 3.44 3.27
C GLU A 89 2.55 2.67 3.74
N GLU A 90 2.45 1.35 3.87
CA GLU A 90 3.58 0.47 4.22
C GLU A 90 4.72 0.59 3.18
N ALA A 91 4.39 0.62 1.89
CA ALA A 91 5.37 0.83 0.83
C ALA A 91 6.06 2.21 0.94
N MET A 92 5.30 3.27 1.25
CA MET A 92 5.87 4.60 1.48
C MET A 92 6.82 4.61 2.68
N GLU A 93 6.48 3.92 3.78
CA GLU A 93 7.35 3.79 4.95
C GLU A 93 8.63 3.02 4.62
N GLY A 94 8.53 1.96 3.82
CA GLY A 94 9.69 1.23 3.30
C GLY A 94 10.65 2.13 2.53
N PHE A 95 10.14 2.98 1.61
CA PHE A 95 10.98 3.94 0.90
C PHE A 95 11.53 5.05 1.81
N ARG A 96 10.74 5.53 2.79
CA ARG A 96 11.22 6.51 3.79
C ARG A 96 12.36 5.97 4.65
N ALA A 97 12.35 4.68 4.96
CA ALA A 97 13.43 4.04 5.69
C ALA A 97 14.74 3.99 4.89
N MET A 98 14.68 3.98 3.56
CA MET A 98 15.86 4.02 2.68
C MET A 98 16.51 5.41 2.57
N LEU A 99 15.81 6.47 3.00
CA LEU A 99 16.31 7.85 3.02
C LEU A 99 17.07 8.22 4.31
N LYS A 100 17.06 7.33 5.31
CA LYS A 100 17.79 7.49 6.58
C LYS A 100 19.18 6.84 6.48
#